data_AF-A0A931RNA4-F1
#
_entry.id   AF-A0A931RNA4-F1
#
_cell.length_a   1.000
_cell.length_b   1.000
_cell.length_c   1.000
_cell.angle_alpha   90.00
_cell.angle_beta   90.00
_cell.angle_gamma   90.00
#
_symmetry.space_group_name_H-M   'P 1'
#
loop_
_entity.id
_entity.type
_entity.pdbx_description
1 polymer ?
#
loop_
_entity_poly.entity_id
_entity_poly.type
_entity_poly.pdbx_seq_one_letter_code
_entity_poly.pdbx_strand_id
1 'polypeptide(L)'
;MKKCFKNFHITLASIITTFFVATVLFTFAAWQNPTQAPPGGNVDAPINVGPTAQTKAGPLTLDMQATATPALTVTASVNVGSGIQLSNTSSGGRSHRIYAGSDSALHFYDVTAARERLTLFP
;
A
#
# COMPACT_ATOMS: atom_id res chain seq x y z
N MET A 1 -0.80 65.74 30.41
CA MET A 1 -0.57 64.29 30.61
C MET A 1 -1.62 63.39 29.94
N LYS A 2 -2.93 63.68 30.04
CA LYS A 2 -4.02 62.87 29.45
C LYS A 2 -3.93 62.64 27.92
N LYS A 3 -3.41 63.62 27.16
CA LYS A 3 -3.16 63.49 25.70
C LYS A 3 -2.07 62.45 25.38
N CYS A 4 -1.06 62.30 26.25
CA CYS A 4 0.03 61.34 26.06
C CYS A 4 -0.47 59.89 26.27
N PHE A 5 -1.30 59.68 27.30
CA PHE A 5 -1.89 58.37 27.61
C PHE A 5 -2.91 57.92 26.54
N LYS A 6 -3.70 58.85 25.99
CA LYS A 6 -4.63 58.57 24.89
C LYS A 6 -3.89 58.15 23.61
N ASN A 7 -2.78 58.80 23.28
CA ASN A 7 -1.97 58.44 22.13
C ASN A 7 -1.30 57.07 22.34
N PHE A 8 -0.80 56.77 23.54
CA PHE A 8 -0.22 55.47 23.87
C PHE A 8 -1.20 54.30 23.70
N HIS A 9 -2.44 54.44 24.17
CA HIS A 9 -3.48 53.42 23.97
C HIS A 9 -3.85 53.22 22.50
N ILE A 10 -3.89 54.29 21.71
CA ILE A 10 -4.17 54.20 20.27
C ILE A 10 -3.03 53.45 19.55
N THR A 11 -1.77 53.74 19.90
CA THR A 11 -0.62 53.03 19.31
C THR A 11 -0.60 51.55 19.71
N LEU A 12 -0.88 51.23 20.98
CA LEU A 12 -0.94 49.86 21.46
C LEU A 12 -2.06 49.06 20.79
N ALA A 13 -3.25 49.66 20.66
CA ALA A 13 -4.38 49.05 19.95
C ALA A 13 -4.06 48.81 18.46
N SER A 14 -3.36 49.73 17.80
CA SER A 14 -2.90 49.58 16.42
C SER A 14 -1.95 48.40 16.24
N ILE A 15 -0.97 48.25 17.14
CA ILE A 15 0.01 47.14 17.10
C ILE A 15 -0.70 45.80 17.27
N ILE A 16 -1.58 45.69 18.27
CA ILE A 16 -2.34 44.44 18.53
C ILE A 16 -3.19 44.06 17.33
N THR A 17 -3.88 45.03 16.74
CA THR A 17 -4.74 44.78 15.56
C THR A 17 -3.91 44.32 14.37
N THR A 18 -2.75 44.95 14.13
CA THR A 18 -1.84 44.56 13.03
C THR A 18 -1.31 43.15 13.24
N PHE A 19 -0.93 42.80 14.47
CA PHE A 19 -0.41 41.48 14.80
C PHE A 19 -1.47 40.39 14.63
N PHE A 20 -2.72 40.67 15.04
CA PHE A 20 -3.86 39.77 14.86
C PHE A 20 -4.19 39.55 13.38
N VAL A 21 -4.26 40.62 12.58
CA VAL A 21 -4.50 40.52 11.13
C VAL A 21 -3.38 39.73 10.46
N ALA A 22 -2.12 39.99 10.81
CA ALA A 22 -0.97 39.27 10.26
C ALA A 22 -1.01 37.77 10.59
N THR A 23 -1.37 37.40 11.83
CA THR A 23 -1.48 35.98 12.22
C THR A 23 -2.61 35.27 11.49
N VAL A 24 -3.77 35.92 11.34
CA VAL A 24 -4.90 35.36 10.59
C VAL A 24 -4.52 35.16 9.11
N LEU A 25 -3.95 36.16 8.46
CA LEU A 25 -3.53 36.03 7.06
C LEU A 25 -2.46 34.94 6.87
N PHE A 26 -1.53 34.81 7.81
CA PHE A 26 -0.49 33.79 7.77
C PHE A 26 -1.07 32.38 7.93
N THR A 27 -2.01 32.16 8.86
CA THR A 27 -2.61 30.84 9.06
C THR A 27 -3.48 30.42 7.87
N PHE A 28 -4.21 31.35 7.25
CA PHE A 28 -4.95 31.06 6.02
C PHE A 28 -4.04 30.73 4.84
N ALA A 29 -2.91 31.42 4.69
CA ALA A 29 -1.94 31.12 3.63
C ALA A 29 -1.21 29.78 3.85
N ALA A 30 -0.97 29.41 5.11
CA ALA A 30 -0.33 28.14 5.47
C ALA A 30 -1.26 26.93 5.31
N TRP A 31 -2.58 27.12 5.38
CA TRP A 31 -3.53 26.05 5.11
C TRP A 31 -3.60 25.77 3.60
N GLN A 32 -3.00 24.65 3.19
CA GLN A 32 -3.12 24.13 1.83
C GLN A 32 -4.21 23.07 1.79
N ASN A 33 -5.18 23.21 0.89
CA ASN A 33 -6.17 22.17 0.66
C ASN A 33 -5.50 20.89 0.15
N PRO A 34 -6.13 19.71 0.36
CA PRO A 34 -5.68 18.49 -0.28
C PRO A 34 -5.54 18.70 -1.79
N THR A 35 -4.40 18.30 -2.35
CA THR A 35 -4.13 18.43 -3.79
C THR A 35 -4.87 17.39 -4.62
N GLN A 36 -5.43 16.35 -3.97
CA GLN A 36 -6.11 15.24 -4.60
C GLN A 36 -7.53 15.09 -4.03
N ALA A 37 -8.51 14.85 -4.90
CA ALA A 37 -9.88 14.59 -4.48
C ALA A 37 -9.97 13.22 -3.80
N PRO A 38 -10.68 13.07 -2.66
CA PRO A 38 -10.84 11.77 -2.01
C PRO A 38 -11.44 10.71 -2.94
N PRO A 39 -10.98 9.45 -2.88
CA PRO A 39 -9.99 8.91 -1.94
C PRO A 39 -8.51 9.11 -2.38
N GLY A 40 -8.25 9.92 -3.40
CA GLY A 40 -6.90 10.21 -3.87
C GLY A 40 -6.02 10.77 -2.75
N GLY A 41 -4.78 10.28 -2.69
CA GLY A 41 -3.78 10.68 -1.69
C GLY A 41 -3.77 9.81 -0.44
N ASN A 42 -4.69 8.85 -0.34
CA ASN A 42 -4.63 7.82 0.70
C ASN A 42 -3.39 6.94 0.50
N VAL A 43 -2.84 6.47 1.61
CA VAL A 43 -1.85 5.40 1.62
C VAL A 43 -2.50 4.12 1.06
N ASP A 44 -1.74 3.33 0.32
CA ASP A 44 -2.19 2.02 -0.17
C ASP A 44 -2.75 1.16 0.97
N ALA A 45 -3.84 0.44 0.69
CA ALA A 45 -4.45 -0.43 1.68
C ALA A 45 -3.48 -1.54 2.12
N PRO A 46 -3.46 -1.91 3.42
CA PRO A 46 -2.68 -3.03 3.92
C PRO A 46 -2.96 -4.33 3.16
N ILE A 47 -1.96 -5.22 3.05
CA ILE A 47 -2.04 -6.50 2.34
C ILE A 47 -2.82 -7.56 3.16
N ASN A 48 -4.11 -7.35 3.34
CA ASN A 48 -5.08 -8.24 4.00
C ASN A 48 -6.52 -7.67 3.98
N VAL A 49 -6.83 -6.72 3.09
CA VAL A 49 -8.09 -5.96 3.15
C VAL A 49 -8.99 -6.33 1.98
N GLY A 50 -10.10 -7.01 2.30
CA GLY A 50 -11.19 -7.28 1.37
C GLY A 50 -10.89 -8.39 0.34
N PRO A 51 -11.85 -8.65 -0.58
CA PRO A 51 -11.74 -9.71 -1.58
C PRO A 51 -10.95 -9.30 -2.83
N THR A 52 -10.59 -8.02 -2.97
CA THR A 52 -9.86 -7.50 -4.12
C THR A 52 -8.40 -7.95 -4.07
N ALA A 53 -7.85 -8.38 -5.21
CA ALA A 53 -6.44 -8.75 -5.29
C ALA A 53 -5.54 -7.56 -4.92
N GLN A 54 -4.54 -7.80 -4.07
CA GLN A 54 -3.59 -6.79 -3.62
C GLN A 54 -2.18 -7.16 -4.04
N THR A 55 -1.40 -6.17 -4.47
CA THR A 55 -0.01 -6.34 -4.92
C THR A 55 0.91 -5.46 -4.11
N LYS A 56 2.10 -5.96 -3.77
CA LYS A 56 3.16 -5.18 -3.11
C LYS A 56 4.28 -4.90 -4.10
N ALA A 57 4.62 -3.63 -4.29
CA ALA A 57 5.85 -3.25 -4.98
C ALA A 57 7.06 -3.56 -4.08
N GLY A 58 7.91 -4.50 -4.51
CA GLY A 58 9.10 -4.98 -3.78
C GLY A 58 8.93 -6.36 -3.13
N PRO A 59 9.95 -6.86 -2.42
CA PRO A 59 9.89 -8.18 -1.78
C PRO A 59 8.79 -8.27 -0.72
N LEU A 60 8.15 -9.44 -0.64
CA LEU A 60 7.23 -9.82 0.44
C LEU A 60 7.86 -10.98 1.21
N THR A 61 8.13 -10.77 2.49
CA THR A 61 8.58 -11.83 3.40
C THR A 61 7.38 -12.30 4.22
N LEU A 62 7.08 -13.59 4.13
CA LEU A 62 6.12 -14.27 5.00
C LEU A 62 6.92 -15.00 6.07
N ASP A 63 6.98 -14.43 7.27
CA ASP A 63 7.66 -15.03 8.42
C ASP A 63 6.61 -15.43 9.46
N MET A 64 6.54 -16.73 9.75
CA MET A 64 5.81 -17.23 10.90
C MET A 64 6.85 -17.63 11.94
N GLN A 65 7.06 -16.77 12.94
CA GLN A 65 7.92 -17.09 14.07
C GLN A 65 7.57 -18.47 14.63
N ALA A 66 8.52 -19.41 14.51
CA ALA A 66 8.58 -20.75 15.11
C ALA A 66 7.23 -21.41 15.45
N THR A 67 6.41 -21.69 14.44
CA THR A 67 5.17 -22.46 14.59
C THR A 67 5.13 -23.61 13.59
N ALA A 68 4.44 -24.71 13.92
CA ALA A 68 4.32 -25.91 13.08
C ALA A 68 3.39 -25.73 11.86
N THR A 69 2.99 -24.49 11.57
CA THR A 69 2.06 -24.12 10.51
C THR A 69 2.81 -23.55 9.31
N PRO A 70 2.35 -23.80 8.07
CA PRO A 70 3.03 -23.30 6.88
C PRO A 70 2.98 -21.77 6.80
N ALA A 71 4.12 -21.14 6.51
CA ALA A 71 4.22 -19.69 6.30
C ALA A 71 3.39 -19.16 5.11
N LEU A 72 3.04 -20.04 4.17
CA LEU A 72 2.15 -19.75 3.05
C LEU A 72 1.25 -20.96 2.78
N THR A 73 -0.07 -20.76 2.91
CA THR A 73 -1.08 -21.70 2.41
C THR A 73 -1.73 -21.11 1.17
N VAL A 74 -1.62 -21.80 0.04
CA VAL A 74 -2.31 -21.43 -1.19
C VAL A 74 -3.49 -22.36 -1.38
N THR A 75 -4.70 -21.80 -1.38
CA THR A 75 -5.94 -22.54 -1.60
C THR A 75 -6.64 -21.95 -2.82
N ALA A 76 -7.00 -22.81 -3.76
CA ALA A 76 -7.80 -22.43 -4.91
C ALA A 76 -9.25 -22.88 -4.70
N SER A 77 -10.19 -22.23 -5.40
CA SER A 77 -11.55 -22.72 -5.53
C SER A 77 -11.59 -24.01 -6.36
N VAL A 78 -12.71 -24.72 -6.30
CA VAL A 78 -12.92 -26.01 -6.96
C VAL A 78 -12.46 -25.99 -8.43
N ASN A 79 -11.73 -27.03 -8.83
CA ASN A 79 -11.32 -27.36 -10.22
C ASN A 79 -10.13 -26.61 -10.82
N VAL A 80 -9.44 -25.71 -10.09
CA VAL A 80 -8.34 -24.91 -10.68
C VAL A 80 -6.95 -25.37 -10.20
N GLY A 81 -6.88 -26.18 -9.14
CA GLY A 81 -5.64 -26.55 -8.48
C GLY A 81 -5.00 -25.36 -7.75
N SER A 82 -4.28 -25.61 -6.66
CA SER A 82 -3.59 -24.56 -5.90
C SER A 82 -2.10 -24.61 -6.13
N GLY A 83 -1.44 -23.46 -6.28
CA GLY A 83 -0.02 -23.45 -6.57
C GLY A 83 0.64 -22.08 -6.56
N ILE A 84 1.96 -22.12 -6.69
CA ILE A 84 2.83 -20.96 -6.73
C ILE A 84 3.44 -20.87 -8.12
N GLN A 85 3.33 -19.70 -8.75
CA GLN A 85 4.00 -19.40 -10.00
C GLN A 85 5.19 -18.47 -9.77
N LEU A 86 6.33 -18.88 -10.27
CA LEU A 86 7.53 -18.05 -10.39
C LEU A 86 7.54 -17.47 -11.80
N SER A 87 7.20 -16.18 -11.92
CA SER A 87 7.14 -15.48 -13.20
C SER A 87 8.44 -14.75 -13.48
N ASN A 88 9.14 -15.11 -14.55
CA ASN A 88 10.31 -14.35 -15.02
C ASN A 88 9.94 -13.61 -16.30
N THR A 89 9.83 -12.27 -16.19
CA THR A 89 9.48 -11.38 -17.29
C THR A 89 10.70 -10.80 -18.00
N SER A 90 11.92 -11.23 -17.65
CA SER A 90 13.13 -10.81 -18.36
C SER A 90 13.16 -11.35 -19.80
N SER A 91 13.93 -10.71 -20.67
CA SER A 91 14.16 -11.19 -22.03
C SER A 91 14.81 -12.57 -22.00
N GLY A 92 14.15 -13.57 -22.59
CA GLY A 92 14.58 -14.98 -22.54
C GLY A 92 14.29 -15.70 -21.21
N GLY A 93 13.66 -15.01 -20.25
CA GLY A 93 13.21 -15.58 -19.00
C GLY A 93 12.16 -16.67 -19.20
N ARG A 94 12.10 -17.60 -18.24
CA ARG A 94 11.09 -18.67 -18.20
C ARG A 94 10.31 -18.61 -16.90
N SER A 95 9.00 -18.77 -17.02
CA SER A 95 8.09 -18.87 -15.90
C SER A 95 7.79 -20.34 -15.61
N HIS A 96 7.77 -20.70 -14.34
CA HIS A 96 7.51 -22.05 -13.86
C HIS A 96 6.44 -22.02 -12.77
N ARG A 97 5.71 -23.11 -12.62
CA ARG A 97 4.71 -23.26 -11.57
C ARG A 97 4.88 -24.60 -10.86
N ILE A 98 4.65 -24.58 -9.56
CA ILE A 98 4.44 -25.77 -8.75
C ILE A 98 2.99 -25.73 -8.26
N TYR A 99 2.19 -26.74 -8.58
CA TYR A 99 0.78 -26.76 -8.19
C TYR A 99 0.25 -28.18 -7.91
N ALA A 100 -0.72 -28.26 -7.00
CA ALA A 100 -1.54 -29.44 -6.79
C ALA A 100 -2.71 -29.42 -7.78
N GLY A 101 -2.81 -30.45 -8.62
CA GLY A 101 -3.88 -30.60 -9.60
C GLY A 101 -5.19 -31.12 -8.99
N SER A 102 -6.28 -31.01 -9.73
CA SER A 102 -7.57 -31.63 -9.37
C SER A 102 -7.54 -33.17 -9.45
N ASP A 103 -6.49 -33.72 -10.04
CA ASP A 103 -6.17 -35.14 -10.16
C ASP A 103 -5.40 -35.70 -8.95
N SER A 104 -5.26 -34.91 -7.87
CA SER A 104 -4.50 -35.25 -6.66
C SER A 104 -2.99 -35.41 -6.86
N ALA A 105 -2.46 -35.00 -8.02
CA ALA A 105 -1.03 -35.04 -8.29
C ALA A 105 -0.36 -33.69 -8.00
N LEU A 106 0.95 -33.74 -7.76
CA LEU A 106 1.81 -32.54 -7.68
C LEU A 106 2.52 -32.34 -9.02
N HIS A 107 2.37 -31.14 -9.60
CA HIS A 107 2.89 -30.79 -10.92
C HIS A 107 4.03 -29.77 -10.82
N PHE A 108 5.07 -29.98 -11.63
CA PHE A 108 6.08 -29.00 -11.97
C PHE A 108 5.91 -28.64 -13.45
N TYR A 109 5.34 -27.46 -13.69
CA TYR A 109 4.92 -27.03 -15.02
C TYR A 109 5.77 -25.87 -15.54
N ASP A 110 6.18 -25.98 -16.80
CA ASP A 110 6.84 -24.90 -17.52
C ASP A 110 5.78 -24.04 -18.19
N VAL A 111 5.48 -22.89 -17.58
CA VAL A 111 4.43 -21.97 -18.02
C VAL A 111 4.78 -21.37 -19.37
N THR A 112 6.06 -21.04 -19.59
CA THR A 112 6.52 -20.43 -20.85
C THR A 112 6.45 -21.40 -22.04
N ALA A 113 6.76 -22.68 -21.84
CA ALA A 113 6.62 -23.71 -22.88
C ALA A 113 5.27 -24.44 -22.89
N ALA A 114 4.38 -24.11 -21.97
CA ALA A 114 3.09 -24.76 -21.78
C ALA A 114 3.15 -26.30 -21.70
N ARG A 115 4.08 -26.85 -20.89
CA ARG A 115 4.24 -28.31 -20.75
C ARG A 115 4.59 -28.75 -19.34
N GLU A 116 4.19 -29.98 -19.02
CA GLU A 116 4.63 -30.67 -17.81
C GLU A 116 6.12 -31.01 -17.88
N ARG A 117 6.81 -30.81 -16.76
CA ARG A 117 8.20 -31.26 -16.58
C ARG A 117 8.27 -32.49 -15.70
N LEU A 118 7.40 -32.56 -14.69
CA LEU A 118 7.34 -33.66 -13.74
C LEU A 118 5.96 -33.66 -13.08
N THR A 119 5.38 -34.85 -12.92
CA THR A 119 4.14 -35.08 -12.19
C THR A 119 4.40 -36.18 -11.16
N LEU A 120 4.04 -35.93 -9.90
CA LEU A 120 4.11 -36.90 -8.82
C LEU A 120 2.69 -37.33 -8.47
N PHE A 121 2.43 -38.62 -8.63
CA PHE A 121 1.20 -39.25 -8.19
C PHE A 121 1.31 -39.66 -6.71
N PRO A 122 0.19 -39.76 -5.98
CA PRO A 122 0.16 -40.19 -4.59
C PRO A 122 0.76 -41.58 -4.36
#